data_AF-A0A504LRD1-F1
#
_entry.id   AF-A0A504LRD1-F1
#
_cell.length_a   1.000
_cell.length_b   1.000
_cell.length_c   1.000
_cell.angle_alpha   90.00
_cell.angle_beta   90.00
_cell.angle_gamma   90.00
#
_symmetry.space_group_name_H-M   'P 1'
#
loop_
_entity.id
_entity.type
_entity.pdbx_description
1 polymer ?
#
loop_
_entity_poly.entity_id
_entity_poly.type
_entity_poly.pdbx_seq_one_letter_code
_entity_poly.pdbx_strand_id
1 'polypeptide(L)'
;MSVGDVVWALSAGEDAAAILLQLQETFSTIETGYRVRKQQAVLRTYAIASYLRGNHAAWLEFCGRPEWDGRSKRPTPEKSSFALRYALRFAIGPSDAATKDVSRYFRILRPHFDRQVPVEKVEEMMNEAGGLVALGKPPKVGTATPSSDDPKWTEDDYRSDLTRLLSENQLADRGTKKANVDDVLDAAAAFHDRNVVVPRRLACEAEGISCLRLLLISAWLVRDRDAWDEFCRSKLWIDRKRKPNLNRPREAFHFILLVLAAQTGVNFSANRIFVAAEAAWLALFDEFCA
;
A
#
# COMPACT_ATOMS: atom_id res chain seq x y z
N MET A 1 25.64 -13.03 -21.20
CA MET A 1 24.78 -13.54 -20.12
C MET A 1 23.40 -12.92 -20.26
N SER A 2 22.37 -13.67 -20.64
CA SER A 2 20.96 -13.23 -20.61
C SER A 2 20.40 -13.29 -19.18
N VAL A 3 19.13 -12.91 -18.96
CA VAL A 3 18.44 -13.18 -17.68
C VAL A 3 18.29 -14.68 -17.46
N GLY A 4 17.96 -15.44 -18.51
CA GLY A 4 17.84 -16.90 -18.45
C GLY A 4 19.15 -17.58 -18.04
N ASP A 5 20.29 -17.09 -18.53
CA ASP A 5 21.61 -17.61 -18.16
C ASP A 5 21.86 -17.48 -16.66
N VAL A 6 21.45 -16.36 -16.04
CA VAL A 6 21.58 -16.12 -14.60
C VAL A 6 20.69 -17.07 -13.80
N VAL A 7 19.44 -17.24 -14.22
CA VAL A 7 18.50 -18.16 -13.54
C VAL A 7 19.01 -19.59 -13.61
N TRP A 8 19.52 -20.01 -14.77
CA TRP A 8 20.12 -21.33 -14.97
C TRP A 8 21.36 -21.52 -14.08
N ALA A 9 22.29 -20.56 -14.08
CA ALA A 9 23.49 -20.57 -13.24
C ALA A 9 23.16 -20.73 -11.74
N LEU A 10 22.22 -19.93 -11.23
CA LEU A 10 21.77 -20.02 -9.83
C LEU A 10 21.10 -21.36 -9.50
N SER A 11 20.40 -21.95 -10.48
CA SER A 11 19.77 -23.28 -10.34
C SER A 11 20.80 -24.40 -10.36
N ALA A 12 21.92 -24.21 -11.06
CA ALA A 12 23.07 -25.11 -11.04
C ALA A 12 23.92 -24.99 -9.75
N GLY A 13 23.55 -24.10 -8.83
CA GLY A 13 24.27 -23.88 -7.57
C GLY A 13 25.45 -22.93 -7.71
N GLU A 14 25.52 -22.13 -8.79
CA GLU A 14 26.50 -21.06 -8.85
C GLU A 14 26.26 -20.02 -7.75
N ASP A 15 27.37 -19.51 -7.23
CA ASP A 15 27.39 -18.53 -6.16
C ASP A 15 26.85 -17.17 -6.64
N ALA A 16 25.74 -16.74 -6.03
CA ALA A 16 25.08 -15.48 -6.31
C ALA A 16 26.02 -14.27 -6.18
N ALA A 17 26.95 -14.28 -5.22
CA ALA A 17 27.91 -13.18 -5.06
C ALA A 17 28.91 -13.13 -6.22
N ALA A 18 29.39 -14.29 -6.70
CA ALA A 18 30.29 -14.36 -7.85
C ALA A 18 29.63 -13.77 -9.12
N ILE A 19 28.37 -14.11 -9.38
CA ILE A 19 27.61 -13.54 -10.52
C ILE A 19 27.45 -12.02 -10.35
N LEU A 20 27.16 -11.54 -9.14
CA LEU A 20 27.05 -10.10 -8.88
C LEU A 20 28.38 -9.35 -9.05
N LEU A 21 29.53 -9.97 -8.76
CA LEU A 21 30.85 -9.39 -9.06
C LEU A 21 31.08 -9.22 -10.57
N GLN A 22 30.70 -10.22 -11.37
CA GLN A 22 30.78 -10.11 -12.84
C GLN A 22 29.88 -8.97 -13.36
N LEU A 23 28.70 -8.78 -12.75
CA LEU A 23 27.84 -7.63 -13.07
C LEU A 23 28.46 -6.31 -12.63
N GLN A 24 29.29 -6.29 -11.60
CA GLN A 24 30.00 -5.08 -11.17
C GLN A 24 30.99 -4.57 -12.21
N GLU A 25 31.72 -5.46 -12.87
CA GLU A 25 32.55 -5.12 -14.03
C GLU A 25 31.71 -4.59 -15.19
N THR A 26 30.51 -5.15 -15.39
CA THR A 26 29.57 -4.64 -16.39
C THR A 26 29.11 -3.22 -16.04
N PHE A 27 28.78 -2.93 -14.77
CA PHE A 27 28.36 -1.59 -14.35
C PHE A 27 29.48 -0.54 -14.42
N SER A 28 30.73 -0.93 -14.14
CA SER A 28 31.87 -0.01 -14.20
C SER A 28 32.29 0.35 -15.63
N THR A 29 32.07 -0.55 -16.58
CA THR A 29 32.46 -0.38 -18.00
C THR A 29 31.36 0.22 -18.88
N ILE A 30 30.11 0.29 -18.40
CA ILE A 30 29.02 0.92 -19.15
C ILE A 30 29.24 2.43 -19.22
N GLU A 31 29.76 2.89 -20.37
CA GLU A 31 29.79 4.31 -20.72
C GLU A 31 28.39 4.93 -20.79
N THR A 32 28.35 6.24 -20.60
CA THR A 32 27.16 7.08 -20.72
C THR A 32 26.57 6.96 -22.14
N GLY A 33 25.57 6.10 -22.33
CA GLY A 33 24.93 5.89 -23.64
C GLY A 33 24.31 4.50 -23.82
N TYR A 34 24.84 3.48 -23.14
CA TYR A 34 24.38 2.09 -23.29
C TYR A 34 23.21 1.74 -22.37
N ARG A 35 22.07 2.44 -22.58
CA ARG A 35 20.85 2.27 -21.77
C ARG A 35 20.36 0.82 -21.70
N VAL A 36 20.37 0.10 -22.83
CA VAL A 36 19.90 -1.29 -22.92
C VAL A 36 20.77 -2.23 -22.08
N ARG A 37 22.10 -2.11 -22.17
CA ARG A 37 23.02 -2.95 -21.37
C ARG A 37 22.84 -2.70 -19.87
N LYS A 38 22.67 -1.43 -19.47
CA LYS A 38 22.41 -1.08 -18.07
C LYS A 38 21.09 -1.65 -17.56
N GLN A 39 20.02 -1.57 -18.36
CA GLN A 39 18.73 -2.16 -18.03
C GLN A 39 18.82 -3.67 -17.85
N GLN A 40 19.52 -4.36 -18.76
CA GLN A 40 19.76 -5.80 -18.68
C GLN A 40 20.57 -6.19 -17.44
N ALA A 41 21.62 -5.44 -17.08
CA ALA A 41 22.37 -5.68 -15.85
C ALA A 41 21.51 -5.50 -14.58
N VAL A 42 20.61 -4.51 -14.58
CA VAL A 42 19.66 -4.29 -13.49
C VAL A 42 18.65 -5.45 -13.39
N LEU A 43 18.10 -5.94 -14.51
CA LEU A 43 17.18 -7.10 -14.51
C LEU A 43 17.86 -8.37 -13.99
N ARG A 44 19.11 -8.64 -14.40
CA ARG A 44 19.88 -9.77 -13.86
C ARG A 44 20.09 -9.63 -12.35
N THR A 45 20.37 -8.43 -11.87
CA THR A 45 20.49 -8.16 -10.44
C THR A 45 19.16 -8.41 -9.70
N TYR A 46 18.02 -8.08 -10.33
CA TYR A 46 16.70 -8.39 -9.80
C TYR A 46 16.44 -9.90 -9.73
N ALA A 47 16.81 -10.67 -10.74
CA ALA A 47 16.72 -12.14 -10.71
C ALA A 47 17.50 -12.73 -9.53
N ILE A 48 18.75 -12.31 -9.35
CA ILE A 48 19.61 -12.76 -8.25
C ILE A 48 19.01 -12.38 -6.90
N ALA A 49 18.48 -11.17 -6.76
CA ALA A 49 17.81 -10.74 -5.54
C ALA A 49 16.58 -11.59 -5.20
N SER A 50 15.80 -11.99 -6.21
CA SER A 50 14.61 -12.81 -6.03
C SER A 50 15.00 -14.23 -5.59
N TYR A 51 16.05 -14.79 -6.18
CA TYR A 51 16.65 -16.04 -5.73
C TYR A 51 17.13 -15.96 -4.28
N LEU A 52 17.92 -14.93 -3.93
CA LEU A 52 18.41 -14.71 -2.56
C LEU A 52 17.28 -14.59 -1.54
N ARG A 53 16.14 -13.97 -1.90
CA ARG A 53 14.99 -13.88 -1.00
C ARG A 53 14.32 -15.23 -0.77
N GLY A 54 14.25 -16.08 -1.81
CA GLY A 54 13.60 -17.39 -1.75
C GLY A 54 14.48 -18.51 -1.19
N ASN A 55 15.81 -18.37 -1.26
CA ASN A 55 16.77 -19.38 -0.81
C ASN A 55 17.56 -18.90 0.42
N HIS A 56 17.16 -19.39 1.61
CA HIS A 56 17.77 -18.98 2.88
C HIS A 56 19.26 -19.33 2.97
N ALA A 57 19.68 -20.49 2.47
CA ALA A 57 21.08 -20.91 2.50
C ALA A 57 21.95 -19.96 1.66
N ALA A 58 21.51 -19.65 0.44
CA ALA A 58 22.19 -18.68 -0.43
C ALA A 58 22.23 -17.28 0.19
N TRP A 59 21.18 -16.87 0.92
CA TRP A 59 21.17 -15.60 1.63
C TRP A 59 22.20 -15.56 2.78
N LEU A 60 22.32 -16.63 3.56
CA LEU A 60 23.31 -16.72 4.63
C LEU A 60 24.73 -16.66 4.08
N GLU A 61 25.00 -17.40 3.01
CA GLU A 61 26.28 -17.36 2.31
C GLU A 61 26.58 -15.96 1.80
N PHE A 62 25.63 -15.32 1.12
CA PHE A 62 25.75 -13.95 0.64
C PHE A 62 25.99 -12.94 1.76
N CYS A 63 25.43 -13.14 2.95
CA CYS A 63 25.68 -12.30 4.13
C CYS A 63 27.09 -12.46 4.70
N GLY A 64 27.69 -13.65 4.58
CA GLY A 64 29.02 -13.98 5.11
C GLY A 64 30.19 -13.57 4.20
N ARG A 65 29.91 -12.92 3.06
CA ARG A 65 30.93 -12.58 2.06
C ARG A 65 31.89 -11.48 2.57
N PRO A 66 33.23 -11.64 2.41
CA PRO A 66 34.22 -10.69 2.90
C PRO A 66 34.13 -9.30 2.24
N GLU A 67 33.50 -9.19 1.07
CA GLU A 67 33.25 -7.92 0.39
C GLU A 67 32.33 -6.98 1.19
N TRP A 68 31.64 -7.50 2.21
CA TRP A 68 30.88 -6.72 3.19
C TRP A 68 31.73 -6.17 4.34
N ASP A 69 32.97 -6.61 4.51
CA ASP A 69 33.82 -6.18 5.61
C ASP A 69 34.10 -4.67 5.54
N GLY A 70 34.07 -4.02 6.70
CA GLY A 70 34.19 -2.57 6.81
C GLY A 70 32.99 -1.76 6.32
N ARG A 71 31.93 -2.38 5.75
CA ARG A 71 30.74 -1.65 5.31
C ARG A 71 29.75 -1.49 6.45
N SER A 72 29.42 -0.24 6.79
CA SER A 72 28.44 0.11 7.84
C SER A 72 27.03 -0.44 7.62
N LYS A 73 26.68 -0.81 6.39
CA LYS A 73 25.36 -1.31 6.00
C LYS A 73 25.51 -2.65 5.27
N ARG A 74 25.98 -3.66 5.99
CA ARG A 74 26.00 -5.06 5.56
C ARG A 74 24.60 -5.71 5.64
N PRO A 75 24.30 -6.73 4.82
CA PRO A 75 23.10 -7.53 4.98
C PRO A 75 23.13 -8.30 6.31
N THR A 76 21.96 -8.64 6.83
CA THR A 76 21.85 -9.51 8.02
C THR A 76 20.99 -10.74 7.68
N PRO A 77 21.28 -11.90 8.31
CA PRO A 77 20.55 -13.14 8.08
C PRO A 77 19.02 -13.02 8.13
N GLU A 78 18.50 -12.16 9.01
CA GLU A 78 17.07 -12.02 9.28
C GLU A 78 16.34 -11.13 8.27
N LYS A 79 17.08 -10.43 7.39
CA LYS A 79 16.55 -9.35 6.53
C LYS A 79 16.59 -9.70 5.04
N SER A 80 16.24 -10.94 4.68
CA SER A 80 16.16 -11.38 3.26
C SER A 80 15.12 -10.59 2.46
N SER A 81 14.12 -9.97 3.10
CA SER A 81 13.18 -9.03 2.46
C SER A 81 13.87 -7.80 1.83
N PHE A 82 15.10 -7.47 2.26
CA PHE A 82 15.91 -6.40 1.70
C PHE A 82 16.93 -6.89 0.65
N ALA A 83 16.89 -8.15 0.24
CA ALA A 83 17.86 -8.75 -0.69
C ALA A 83 18.07 -7.90 -1.94
N LEU A 84 17.02 -7.33 -2.54
CA LEU A 84 17.12 -6.43 -3.69
C LEU A 84 18.06 -5.25 -3.46
N ARG A 85 17.98 -4.60 -2.30
CA ARG A 85 18.82 -3.44 -2.00
C ARG A 85 20.29 -3.83 -1.89
N TYR A 86 20.56 -4.97 -1.27
CA TYR A 86 21.92 -5.45 -1.06
C TYR A 86 22.53 -6.01 -2.34
N ALA A 87 21.76 -6.74 -3.15
CA ALA A 87 22.19 -7.20 -4.47
C ALA A 87 22.52 -6.02 -5.40
N LEU A 88 21.66 -5.00 -5.46
CA LEU A 88 21.96 -3.77 -6.22
C LEU A 88 23.23 -3.08 -5.74
N ARG A 89 23.43 -2.98 -4.42
CA ARG A 89 24.64 -2.37 -3.86
C ARG A 89 25.90 -3.18 -4.16
N PHE A 90 25.78 -4.50 -4.17
CA PHE A 90 26.90 -5.38 -4.49
C PHE A 90 27.26 -5.27 -5.97
N ALA A 91 26.27 -5.38 -6.86
CA ALA A 91 26.46 -5.28 -8.30
C ALA A 91 26.90 -3.90 -8.78
N ILE A 92 26.45 -2.79 -8.20
CA ILE A 92 26.85 -1.45 -8.70
C ILE A 92 28.18 -0.99 -8.06
N GLY A 93 28.52 -1.55 -6.90
CA GLY A 93 29.78 -1.26 -6.20
C GLY A 93 29.72 -0.10 -5.20
N PRO A 94 30.85 0.17 -4.52
CA PRO A 94 30.94 1.14 -3.44
C PRO A 94 31.38 2.53 -3.95
N SER A 95 30.43 3.33 -4.45
CA SER A 95 30.68 4.76 -4.74
C SER A 95 29.48 5.62 -4.37
N ASP A 96 29.68 6.93 -4.24
CA ASP A 96 28.57 7.87 -3.97
C ASP A 96 27.59 7.92 -5.14
N ALA A 97 28.12 7.87 -6.37
CA ALA A 97 27.32 7.74 -7.59
C ALA A 97 26.51 6.42 -7.57
N ALA A 98 27.13 5.31 -7.18
CA ALA A 98 26.46 4.03 -7.02
C ALA A 98 25.33 4.11 -5.98
N THR A 99 25.51 4.85 -4.88
CA THR A 99 24.45 5.00 -3.86
C THR A 99 23.19 5.67 -4.42
N LYS A 100 23.33 6.66 -5.31
CA LYS A 100 22.20 7.30 -5.99
C LYS A 100 21.51 6.33 -6.94
N ASP A 101 22.27 5.57 -7.73
CA ASP A 101 21.72 4.58 -8.66
C ASP A 101 21.03 3.41 -7.93
N VAL A 102 21.64 2.86 -6.87
CA VAL A 102 21.01 1.85 -6.00
C VAL A 102 19.67 2.36 -5.47
N SER A 103 19.62 3.60 -4.95
CA SER A 103 18.39 4.16 -4.39
C SER A 103 17.31 4.36 -5.45
N ARG A 104 17.71 4.79 -6.66
CA ARG A 104 16.81 4.94 -7.81
C ARG A 104 16.24 3.60 -8.25
N TYR A 105 17.09 2.61 -8.52
CA TYR A 105 16.65 1.28 -8.99
C TYR A 105 15.85 0.54 -7.93
N PHE A 106 16.25 0.61 -6.67
CA PHE A 106 15.49 0.03 -5.57
C PHE A 106 14.08 0.63 -5.49
N ARG A 107 13.92 1.95 -5.64
CA ARG A 107 12.58 2.58 -5.62
C ARG A 107 11.69 2.07 -6.77
N ILE A 108 12.27 1.92 -7.96
CA ILE A 108 11.54 1.47 -9.16
C ILE A 108 11.13 0.01 -9.01
N LEU A 109 12.05 -0.86 -8.60
CA LEU A 109 11.85 -2.31 -8.62
C LEU A 109 11.17 -2.85 -7.36
N ARG A 110 11.26 -2.15 -6.23
CA ARG A 110 10.72 -2.63 -4.94
C ARG A 110 9.23 -3.02 -5.01
N PRO A 111 8.30 -2.25 -5.63
CA PRO A 111 6.90 -2.66 -5.69
C PRO A 111 6.70 -4.02 -6.38
N HIS A 112 7.51 -4.32 -7.40
CA HIS A 112 7.47 -5.60 -8.11
C HIS A 112 8.13 -6.71 -7.29
N PHE A 113 9.26 -6.39 -6.65
CA PHE A 113 9.97 -7.31 -5.77
C PHE A 113 9.12 -7.74 -4.57
N ASP A 114 8.50 -6.78 -3.88
CA ASP A 114 7.66 -7.03 -2.70
C ASP A 114 6.48 -7.95 -3.05
N ARG A 115 5.92 -7.81 -4.26
CA ARG A 115 4.87 -8.66 -4.85
C ARG A 115 5.38 -9.96 -5.48
N GLN A 116 6.70 -10.21 -5.45
CA GLN A 116 7.35 -11.39 -6.03
C GLN A 116 7.02 -11.59 -7.53
N VAL A 117 6.97 -10.49 -8.29
CA VAL A 117 6.75 -10.56 -9.73
C VAL A 117 7.94 -11.28 -10.38
N PRO A 118 7.71 -12.34 -11.20
CA PRO A 118 8.77 -13.03 -11.93
C PRO A 118 9.60 -12.08 -12.79
N VAL A 119 10.90 -12.37 -12.96
CA VAL A 119 11.81 -11.45 -13.66
C VAL A 119 11.43 -11.25 -15.12
N GLU A 120 10.91 -12.30 -15.77
CA GLU A 120 10.42 -12.27 -17.15
C GLU A 120 9.26 -11.28 -17.27
N LYS A 121 8.35 -11.27 -16.29
CA LYS A 121 7.24 -10.32 -16.28
C LYS A 121 7.71 -8.89 -16.01
N VAL A 122 8.72 -8.70 -15.16
CA VAL A 122 9.33 -7.38 -14.97
C VAL A 122 10.01 -6.90 -16.25
N GLU A 123 10.66 -7.79 -17.00
CA GLU A 123 11.25 -7.47 -18.30
C GLU A 123 10.19 -7.07 -19.33
N GLU A 124 9.09 -7.81 -19.45
CA GLU A 124 7.94 -7.44 -20.28
C GLU A 124 7.40 -6.05 -19.92
N MET A 125 7.11 -5.81 -18.63
CA MET A 125 6.60 -4.52 -18.15
C MET A 125 7.59 -3.38 -18.41
N MET A 126 8.89 -3.65 -18.28
CA MET A 126 9.93 -2.68 -18.60
C MET A 126 9.96 -2.34 -20.09
N ASN A 127 9.81 -3.33 -20.97
CA ASN A 127 9.77 -3.14 -22.42
C ASN A 127 8.51 -2.37 -22.84
N GLU A 128 7.34 -2.73 -22.32
CA GLU A 128 6.06 -2.04 -22.54
C GLU A 128 6.10 -0.58 -22.09
N ALA A 129 6.74 -0.29 -20.95
CA ALA A 129 6.87 1.07 -20.44
C ALA A 129 7.88 1.94 -21.22
N GLY A 130 8.71 1.36 -22.10
CA GLY A 130 9.81 2.07 -22.76
C GLY A 130 11.07 2.22 -21.89
N GLY A 131 11.27 1.30 -20.95
CA GLY A 131 12.48 1.16 -20.14
C GLY A 131 12.27 1.36 -18.64
N LEU A 132 13.33 1.03 -17.87
CA LEU A 132 13.30 0.98 -16.40
C LEU A 132 12.84 2.29 -15.73
N VAL A 133 13.28 3.45 -16.25
CA VAL A 133 12.89 4.74 -15.66
C VAL A 133 11.41 5.04 -15.88
N ALA A 134 10.85 4.62 -17.02
CA ALA A 134 9.44 4.82 -17.31
C ALA A 134 8.55 3.87 -16.49
N LEU A 135 9.01 2.64 -16.24
CA LEU A 135 8.34 1.70 -15.34
C LEU A 135 8.12 2.27 -13.92
N GLY A 136 9.06 3.08 -13.45
CA GLY A 136 8.96 3.72 -12.14
C GLY A 136 8.11 4.99 -12.07
N LYS A 137 7.62 5.49 -13.21
CA LYS A 137 6.70 6.63 -13.21
C LYS A 137 5.31 6.12 -12.81
N PRO A 138 4.56 6.87 -11.97
CA PRO A 138 3.15 6.55 -11.81
C PRO A 138 2.50 6.54 -13.19
N PRO A 139 1.50 5.66 -13.44
CA PRO A 139 0.72 5.75 -14.66
C PRO A 139 0.29 7.19 -14.79
N LYS A 140 0.46 7.78 -15.98
CA LYS A 140 -0.23 9.02 -16.29
C LYS A 140 -1.71 8.66 -16.21
N VAL A 141 -2.28 8.77 -15.01
CA VAL A 141 -3.71 8.95 -14.83
C VAL A 141 -3.94 10.13 -15.74
N GLY A 142 -4.56 9.88 -16.89
CA GLY A 142 -5.07 10.97 -17.68
C GLY A 142 -5.89 11.75 -16.68
N THR A 143 -5.42 12.93 -16.30
CA THR A 143 -6.34 14.00 -16.01
C THR A 143 -7.09 14.12 -17.33
N ALA A 144 -8.11 13.29 -17.50
CA ALA A 144 -9.20 13.62 -18.37
C ALA A 144 -9.61 14.97 -17.81
N THR A 145 -9.16 16.02 -18.48
CA THR A 145 -9.89 17.28 -18.44
C THR A 145 -11.33 16.83 -18.65
N PRO A 146 -12.22 17.02 -17.67
CA PRO A 146 -13.61 16.62 -17.84
C PRO A 146 -14.04 17.12 -19.22
N SER A 147 -14.58 16.21 -20.02
CA SER A 147 -15.08 16.56 -21.34
C SER A 147 -15.98 17.78 -21.16
N SER A 148 -16.01 18.73 -22.11
CA SER A 148 -16.99 19.83 -22.01
C SER A 148 -18.43 19.31 -21.94
N ASP A 149 -18.61 18.04 -22.34
CA ASP A 149 -19.87 17.33 -22.38
C ASP A 149 -20.12 16.48 -21.11
N ASP A 150 -19.16 16.39 -20.18
CA ASP A 150 -19.42 15.83 -18.86
C ASP A 150 -20.33 16.81 -18.10
N PRO A 151 -21.48 16.36 -17.55
CA PRO A 151 -22.39 17.24 -16.84
C PRO A 151 -21.60 17.91 -15.73
N LYS A 152 -21.53 19.24 -15.79
CA LYS A 152 -20.87 20.05 -14.78
C LYS A 152 -21.73 19.98 -13.54
N TRP A 153 -21.49 18.96 -12.70
CA TRP A 153 -22.11 18.82 -11.39
C TRP A 153 -21.85 20.11 -10.64
N THR A 154 -22.90 20.89 -10.43
CA THR A 154 -22.83 22.05 -9.57
C THR A 154 -22.86 21.57 -8.12
N GLU A 155 -22.34 22.40 -7.22
CA GLU A 155 -22.43 22.12 -5.78
C GLU A 155 -23.90 21.93 -5.35
N ASP A 156 -24.83 22.60 -6.04
CA ASP A 156 -26.27 22.47 -5.84
C ASP A 156 -26.83 21.13 -6.32
N ASP A 157 -26.33 20.56 -7.43
CA ASP A 157 -26.71 19.23 -7.90
C ASP A 157 -26.28 18.15 -6.90
N TYR A 158 -25.07 18.29 -6.33
CA TYR A 158 -24.57 17.37 -5.31
C TYR A 158 -25.37 17.48 -4.01
N ARG A 159 -25.66 18.70 -3.55
CA ARG A 159 -26.50 18.94 -2.37
C ARG A 159 -27.92 18.43 -2.55
N SER A 160 -28.50 18.60 -3.74
CA SER A 160 -29.86 18.14 -4.04
C SER A 160 -29.98 16.62 -3.98
N ASP A 161 -29.04 15.91 -4.60
CA ASP A 161 -29.06 14.44 -4.60
C ASP A 161 -28.73 13.85 -3.22
N LEU A 162 -27.83 14.49 -2.46
CA LEU A 162 -27.53 14.09 -1.08
C LEU A 162 -28.72 14.37 -0.14
N THR A 163 -29.38 15.52 -0.27
CA THR A 163 -30.59 15.88 0.49
C THR A 163 -31.74 14.93 0.15
N ARG A 164 -31.88 14.56 -1.12
CA ARG A 164 -32.84 13.54 -1.55
C ARG A 164 -32.56 12.21 -0.88
N LEU A 165 -31.32 11.72 -0.90
CA LEU A 165 -30.92 10.48 -0.24
C LEU A 165 -31.10 10.53 1.29
N LEU A 166 -30.84 11.67 1.94
CA LEU A 166 -31.02 11.84 3.39
C LEU A 166 -32.51 11.93 3.77
N SER A 167 -33.33 12.60 2.95
CA SER A 167 -34.78 12.72 3.15
C SER A 167 -35.52 11.40 2.87
N GLU A 168 -35.09 10.64 1.87
CA GLU A 168 -35.56 9.29 1.57
C GLU A 168 -35.24 8.30 2.71
N ASN A 169 -34.26 8.63 3.58
CA ASN A 169 -33.82 7.78 4.68
C ASN A 169 -34.38 8.14 6.08
N GLN A 170 -35.33 9.10 6.20
CA GLN A 170 -36.02 9.50 7.45
C GLN A 170 -35.19 9.40 8.75
N LEU A 171 -33.98 9.96 8.76
CA LEU A 171 -33.16 10.08 9.98
C LEU A 171 -33.48 11.34 10.80
N ALA A 172 -34.41 12.18 10.34
CA ALA A 172 -34.63 13.50 10.90
C ALA A 172 -35.64 13.57 12.07
N ASP A 173 -36.37 12.50 12.41
CA ASP A 173 -37.52 12.63 13.34
C ASP A 173 -37.48 11.75 14.60
N ARG A 174 -36.30 11.34 15.07
CA ARG A 174 -36.18 10.71 16.40
C ARG A 174 -35.37 11.60 17.33
N GLY A 175 -36.11 12.43 18.06
CA GLY A 175 -35.60 13.35 19.06
C GLY A 175 -34.61 12.71 20.04
N THR A 176 -33.49 13.42 20.19
CA THR A 176 -32.57 13.46 21.33
C THR A 176 -32.98 12.63 22.56
N LYS A 177 -32.61 11.36 22.58
CA LYS A 177 -32.25 10.64 23.81
C LYS A 177 -30.98 9.87 23.55
N LYS A 178 -30.07 9.92 24.52
CA LYS A 178 -28.76 9.26 24.55
C LYS A 178 -28.95 7.78 24.19
N ALA A 179 -28.69 7.40 22.94
CA ALA A 179 -28.88 6.05 22.46
C ALA A 179 -27.82 5.15 23.10
N ASN A 180 -28.24 4.02 23.68
CA ASN A 180 -27.31 3.01 24.17
C ASN A 180 -26.58 2.40 22.97
N VAL A 181 -25.33 1.95 23.15
CA VAL A 181 -24.54 1.27 22.10
C VAL A 181 -25.32 0.08 21.54
N ASP A 182 -26.10 -0.59 22.38
CA ASP A 182 -26.99 -1.69 21.98
C ASP A 182 -28.12 -1.21 21.05
N ASP A 183 -28.69 -0.01 21.26
CA ASP A 183 -29.72 0.56 20.37
C ASP A 183 -29.16 0.90 18.98
N VAL A 184 -27.89 1.33 18.92
CA VAL A 184 -27.18 1.61 17.66
C VAL A 184 -26.89 0.31 16.91
N LEU A 185 -26.51 -0.74 17.64
CA LEU A 185 -26.29 -2.07 17.07
C LEU A 185 -27.61 -2.71 16.60
N ASP A 186 -28.70 -2.55 17.34
CA ASP A 186 -30.04 -3.04 16.99
C ASP A 186 -30.64 -2.26 15.81
N ALA A 187 -30.43 -0.95 15.72
CA ALA A 187 -30.81 -0.16 14.55
C ALA A 187 -30.03 -0.56 13.29
N ALA A 188 -28.73 -0.86 13.44
CA ALA A 188 -27.89 -1.37 12.36
C ALA A 188 -28.27 -2.81 11.96
N ALA A 189 -28.83 -3.60 12.88
CA ALA A 189 -29.39 -4.93 12.61
C ALA A 189 -30.76 -4.83 11.91
N ALA A 190 -31.64 -3.89 12.29
CA ALA A 190 -32.91 -3.66 11.61
C ALA A 190 -32.74 -3.18 10.15
N PHE A 191 -31.63 -2.50 9.84
CA PHE A 191 -31.22 -2.12 8.48
C PHE A 191 -30.88 -3.34 7.59
N HIS A 192 -30.49 -4.48 8.18
CA HIS A 192 -30.17 -5.72 7.46
C HIS A 192 -31.42 -6.38 6.83
N ASP A 193 -32.61 -6.17 7.39
CA ASP A 193 -33.84 -6.88 7.01
C ASP A 193 -34.66 -6.18 5.91
N ARG A 194 -34.28 -4.97 5.49
CA ARG A 194 -34.99 -4.24 4.43
C ARG A 194 -34.11 -4.08 3.21
N ASN A 195 -34.41 -4.87 2.17
CA ASN A 195 -33.78 -4.82 0.85
C ASN A 195 -33.76 -3.40 0.27
N VAL A 196 -32.61 -2.72 0.37
CA VAL A 196 -32.34 -1.46 -0.32
C VAL A 196 -31.26 -1.70 -1.38
N VAL A 197 -31.54 -1.25 -2.60
CA VAL A 197 -30.65 -1.36 -3.76
C VAL A 197 -29.54 -0.33 -3.65
N VAL A 198 -28.31 -0.79 -3.39
CA VAL A 198 -27.08 0.03 -3.39
C VAL A 198 -26.64 0.30 -4.83
N PRO A 199 -26.13 1.52 -5.17
CA PRO A 199 -25.57 1.80 -6.49
C PRO A 199 -24.49 0.78 -6.87
N ARG A 200 -24.64 0.17 -8.05
CA ARG A 200 -23.82 -0.96 -8.58
C ARG A 200 -22.29 -0.77 -8.58
N ARG A 201 -21.76 0.42 -8.29
CA ARG A 201 -20.31 0.68 -8.22
C ARG A 201 -19.66 0.41 -6.86
N LEU A 202 -20.43 0.21 -5.80
CA LEU A 202 -19.90 -0.08 -4.45
C LEU A 202 -20.26 -1.48 -3.93
N ALA A 203 -21.10 -2.23 -4.65
CA ALA A 203 -21.51 -3.57 -4.25
C ALA A 203 -20.62 -4.63 -4.93
N CYS A 204 -19.53 -5.00 -4.27
CA CYS A 204 -18.93 -6.32 -4.40
C CYS A 204 -18.90 -6.96 -3.01
N GLU A 205 -19.89 -7.83 -2.79
CA GLU A 205 -19.99 -8.85 -1.74
C GLU A 205 -19.89 -8.39 -0.28
N ALA A 206 -20.18 -9.31 0.66
CA ALA A 206 -20.44 -9.08 2.09
C ALA A 206 -19.43 -8.19 2.85
N GLU A 207 -18.25 -7.95 2.28
CA GLU A 207 -17.24 -7.04 2.80
C GLU A 207 -17.69 -5.57 2.79
N GLY A 208 -18.45 -5.11 1.80
CA GLY A 208 -18.85 -3.70 1.67
C GLY A 208 -19.72 -3.17 2.81
N ILE A 209 -20.59 -4.03 3.37
CA ILE A 209 -21.51 -3.68 4.46
C ILE A 209 -20.75 -3.56 5.79
N SER A 210 -19.78 -4.44 6.03
CA SER A 210 -18.89 -4.36 7.18
C SER A 210 -18.05 -3.08 7.15
N CYS A 211 -17.60 -2.65 5.97
CA CYS A 211 -16.83 -1.42 5.81
C CYS A 211 -17.62 -0.16 6.19
N LEU A 212 -18.86 -0.05 5.68
CA LEU A 212 -19.74 1.09 5.98
C LEU A 212 -20.07 1.19 7.47
N ARG A 213 -20.35 0.05 8.11
CA ARG A 213 -20.58 0.01 9.57
C ARG A 213 -19.37 0.49 10.36
N LEU A 214 -18.17 0.02 9.99
CA LEU A 214 -16.93 0.45 10.62
C LEU A 214 -16.64 1.94 10.45
N LEU A 215 -16.92 2.50 9.28
CA LEU A 215 -16.77 3.93 9.01
C LEU A 215 -17.74 4.78 9.84
N LEU A 216 -19.01 4.37 9.93
CA LEU A 216 -20.02 5.08 10.71
C LEU A 216 -19.72 5.04 12.21
N ILE A 217 -19.32 3.89 12.75
CA ILE A 217 -18.91 3.76 14.16
C ILE A 217 -17.68 4.63 14.43
N SER A 218 -16.70 4.64 13.53
CA SER A 218 -15.50 5.46 13.67
C SER A 218 -15.81 6.96 13.66
N ALA A 219 -16.73 7.40 12.80
CA ALA A 219 -17.15 8.80 12.71
C ALA A 219 -17.90 9.23 13.98
N TRP A 220 -18.80 8.38 14.49
CA TRP A 220 -19.54 8.64 15.72
C TRP A 220 -18.61 8.73 16.94
N LEU A 221 -17.67 7.79 17.08
CA LEU A 221 -16.70 7.78 18.19
C LEU A 221 -15.78 9.00 18.20
N VAL A 222 -15.45 9.57 17.04
CA VAL A 222 -14.64 10.80 16.98
C VAL A 222 -15.43 12.02 17.43
N ARG A 223 -16.75 12.01 17.24
CA ARG A 223 -17.65 13.13 17.54
C ARG A 223 -18.10 13.14 19.01
N ASP A 224 -18.49 11.99 19.55
CA ASP A 224 -18.99 11.88 20.92
C ASP A 224 -17.86 11.49 21.88
N ARG A 225 -17.38 12.48 22.64
CA ARG A 225 -16.27 12.29 23.59
C ARG A 225 -16.64 11.34 24.74
N ASP A 226 -17.90 11.33 25.16
CA ASP A 226 -18.36 10.42 26.22
C ASP A 226 -18.36 8.98 25.69
N ALA A 227 -18.89 8.78 24.49
CA ALA A 227 -18.88 7.49 23.80
C ALA A 227 -17.45 6.99 23.56
N TRP A 228 -16.54 7.90 23.19
CA TRP A 228 -15.12 7.59 23.04
C TRP A 228 -14.48 7.13 24.34
N ASP A 229 -14.72 7.85 25.44
CA ASP A 229 -14.17 7.50 26.74
C ASP A 229 -14.76 6.20 27.29
N GLU A 230 -16.02 5.90 26.97
CA GLU A 230 -16.66 4.61 27.25
C GLU A 230 -16.05 3.48 26.42
N PHE A 231 -15.88 3.67 25.10
CA PHE A 231 -15.23 2.72 24.22
C PHE A 231 -13.80 2.39 24.67
N CYS A 232 -13.02 3.41 25.03
CA CYS A 232 -11.67 3.25 25.58
C CYS A 232 -11.62 2.49 26.92
N ARG A 233 -12.70 2.53 27.71
CA ARG A 233 -12.83 1.81 28.98
C ARG A 233 -13.35 0.37 28.79
N SER A 234 -13.99 0.11 27.66
CA SER A 234 -14.53 -1.21 27.32
C SER A 234 -13.41 -2.26 27.14
N LYS A 235 -13.78 -3.54 27.25
CA LYS A 235 -12.87 -4.66 26.93
C LYS A 235 -12.52 -4.73 25.45
N LEU A 236 -13.23 -4.02 24.59
CA LEU A 236 -12.95 -3.94 23.16
C LEU A 236 -11.69 -3.11 22.90
N TRP A 237 -11.23 -2.26 23.81
CA TRP A 237 -10.00 -1.51 23.60
C TRP A 237 -8.74 -2.33 23.95
N ILE A 238 -8.04 -2.83 22.93
CA ILE A 238 -6.93 -3.78 23.08
C ILE A 238 -5.61 -3.10 23.52
N ASP A 239 -5.37 -1.83 23.15
CA ASP A 239 -4.13 -1.11 23.50
C ASP A 239 -4.37 0.06 24.46
N ARG A 240 -4.49 -0.26 25.76
CA ARG A 240 -4.71 0.73 26.84
C ARG A 240 -3.62 1.81 26.93
N LYS A 241 -2.46 1.65 26.28
CA LYS A 241 -1.33 2.59 26.38
C LYS A 241 -1.32 3.66 25.29
N ARG A 242 -2.08 3.50 24.21
CA ARG A 242 -2.12 4.46 23.10
C ARG A 242 -3.53 4.94 22.82
N LYS A 243 -3.95 6.04 23.45
CA LYS A 243 -5.16 6.76 23.05
C LYS A 243 -4.85 7.71 21.89
N PRO A 244 -5.55 7.66 20.74
CA PRO A 244 -5.43 8.69 19.72
C PRO A 244 -5.81 10.07 20.29
N ASN A 245 -5.16 11.09 19.75
CA ASN A 245 -5.42 12.48 20.15
C ASN A 245 -6.69 12.97 19.45
N LEU A 246 -7.80 13.10 20.18
CA LEU A 246 -9.07 13.60 19.63
C LEU A 246 -9.00 15.04 19.12
N ASN A 247 -8.01 15.84 19.54
CA ASN A 247 -7.77 17.18 18.98
C ASN A 247 -7.26 17.12 17.52
N ARG A 248 -7.00 15.92 17.00
CA ARG A 248 -6.69 15.65 15.61
C ARG A 248 -7.70 14.63 15.08
N PRO A 249 -8.93 15.08 14.79
CA PRO A 249 -10.07 14.17 14.64
C PRO A 249 -9.90 13.24 13.42
N ARG A 250 -9.17 13.68 12.39
CA ARG A 250 -8.77 12.85 11.24
C ARG A 250 -7.79 11.73 11.60
N GLU A 251 -6.78 12.02 12.43
CA GLU A 251 -5.84 11.00 12.90
C GLU A 251 -6.55 10.00 13.83
N ALA A 252 -7.46 10.50 14.68
CA ALA A 252 -8.29 9.67 15.53
C ALA A 252 -9.21 8.75 14.72
N PHE A 253 -9.88 9.26 13.69
CA PHE A 253 -10.74 8.47 12.81
C PHE A 253 -10.00 7.32 12.14
N HIS A 254 -8.85 7.59 11.54
CA HIS A 254 -8.03 6.55 10.91
C HIS A 254 -7.54 5.51 11.93
N PHE A 255 -7.17 5.95 13.13
CA PHE A 255 -6.73 5.04 14.19
C PHE A 255 -7.87 4.12 14.64
N ILE A 256 -9.07 4.67 14.85
CA ILE A 256 -10.26 3.94 15.30
C ILE A 256 -10.69 2.93 14.23
N LEU A 257 -10.71 3.34 12.97
CA LEU A 257 -11.06 2.47 11.86
C LEU A 257 -10.11 1.28 11.75
N LEU A 258 -8.80 1.51 11.92
CA LEU A 258 -7.80 0.45 11.92
C LEU A 258 -7.98 -0.54 13.09
N VAL A 259 -8.27 -0.05 14.29
CA VAL A 259 -8.51 -0.89 15.47
C VAL A 259 -9.75 -1.76 15.26
N LEU A 260 -10.85 -1.16 14.78
CA LEU A 260 -12.09 -1.90 14.57
C LEU A 260 -11.99 -2.90 13.40
N ALA A 261 -11.28 -2.55 12.32
CA ALA A 261 -11.00 -3.47 11.21
C ALA A 261 -10.20 -4.70 11.69
N ALA A 262 -9.19 -4.49 12.55
CA ALA A 262 -8.40 -5.58 13.11
C ALA A 262 -9.23 -6.51 14.01
N GLN A 263 -10.19 -5.96 14.75
CA GLN A 263 -11.05 -6.73 15.67
C GLN A 263 -12.13 -7.54 14.98
N THR A 264 -12.68 -6.99 13.90
CA THR A 264 -13.73 -7.63 13.12
C THR A 264 -13.19 -8.66 12.13
N GLY A 265 -11.86 -8.85 12.07
CA GLY A 265 -11.21 -9.76 11.14
C GLY A 265 -11.34 -9.35 9.67
N VAL A 266 -11.77 -8.10 9.41
CA VAL A 266 -11.93 -7.60 8.05
C VAL A 266 -10.54 -7.32 7.49
N ASN A 267 -10.11 -8.17 6.56
CA ASN A 267 -8.76 -8.17 6.05
C ASN A 267 -8.63 -7.20 4.87
N PHE A 268 -8.26 -5.97 5.17
CA PHE A 268 -8.06 -4.97 4.14
C PHE A 268 -6.60 -4.87 3.71
N SER A 269 -6.37 -4.62 2.42
CA SER A 269 -5.11 -3.99 2.02
C SER A 269 -5.06 -2.57 2.59
N ALA A 270 -3.99 -2.20 3.30
CA ALA A 270 -3.85 -0.90 3.97
C ALA A 270 -4.16 0.32 3.07
N ASN A 271 -3.85 0.23 1.77
CA ASN A 271 -4.16 1.28 0.79
C ASN A 271 -5.66 1.46 0.52
N ARG A 272 -6.46 0.39 0.57
CA ARG A 272 -7.91 0.47 0.33
C ARG A 272 -8.65 1.06 1.54
N ILE A 273 -8.23 0.72 2.77
CA ILE A 273 -8.74 1.40 3.98
C ILE A 273 -8.46 2.88 3.87
N PHE A 274 -7.21 3.24 3.59
CA PHE A 274 -6.81 4.65 3.63
C PHE A 274 -7.59 5.49 2.63
N VAL A 275 -7.78 5.01 1.39
CA VAL A 275 -8.55 5.74 0.37
C VAL A 275 -10.04 5.80 0.71
N ALA A 276 -10.64 4.70 1.19
CA ALA A 276 -12.06 4.68 1.57
C ALA A 276 -12.33 5.52 2.84
N ALA A 277 -11.44 5.45 3.82
CA ALA A 277 -11.50 6.24 5.04
C ALA A 277 -11.33 7.72 4.76
N GLU A 278 -10.41 8.09 3.87
CA GLU A 278 -10.18 9.48 3.48
C GLU A 278 -11.38 10.05 2.71
N ALA A 279 -11.98 9.28 1.79
CA ALA A 279 -13.18 9.70 1.07
C ALA A 279 -14.40 9.82 2.01
N ALA A 280 -14.58 8.87 2.93
CA ALA A 280 -15.63 8.90 3.93
C ALA A 280 -15.43 10.04 4.94
N TRP A 281 -14.19 10.31 5.34
CA TRP A 281 -13.84 11.43 6.21
C TRP A 281 -14.21 12.75 5.53
N LEU A 282 -13.80 12.97 4.29
CA LEU A 282 -14.13 14.20 3.56
C LEU A 282 -15.65 14.38 3.41
N ALA A 283 -16.37 13.31 3.07
CA ALA A 283 -17.83 13.36 2.93
C ALA A 283 -18.56 13.59 4.26
N LEU A 284 -18.10 12.98 5.36
CA LEU A 284 -18.75 13.03 6.67
C LEU A 284 -18.24 14.14 7.59
N PHE A 285 -17.21 14.91 7.22
CA PHE A 285 -16.67 15.96 8.09
C PHE A 285 -16.96 17.36 7.55
N ASP A 286 -17.08 17.54 6.23
CA ASP A 286 -17.49 18.83 5.62
C ASP A 286 -18.95 19.19 5.96
N GLU A 287 -19.84 18.21 6.16
CA GLU A 287 -21.23 18.43 6.63
C GLU A 287 -21.35 18.79 8.12
N PHE A 288 -20.33 18.50 8.94
CA PHE A 288 -20.44 18.58 10.40
C PHE A 288 -19.55 19.67 11.03
N CYS A 289 -18.70 20.31 10.22
CA CYS A 289 -17.91 21.49 10.60
C CYS A 289 -18.48 22.82 10.07
N ALA A 290 -19.59 22.77 9.31
CA ALA A 290 -20.45 23.91 9.01
C ALA A 290 -21.51 24.07 10.13
#